data_AF-A0A8S1F572-F1
#
_entry.id   AF-A0A8S1F572-F1
#
_cell.length_a   1.000
_cell.length_b   1.000
_cell.length_c   1.000
_cell.angle_alpha   90.00
_cell.angle_beta   90.00
_cell.angle_gamma   90.00
#
_symmetry.space_group_name_H-M   'P 1'
#
loop_
_entity.id
_entity.type
_entity.pdbx_description
1 polymer ?
#
loop_
_entity_poly.entity_id
_entity_poly.type
_entity_poly.pdbx_seq_one_letter_code
_entity_poly.pdbx_strand_id
1 'polypeptide(L)'
;MPNRIQLQFNLAISAGSNYVFIGGNFHRIPENSTIRYTNWANSMDKSTIRKQIYTSHGPTLVAPTWFITRKLYDKVGGFHERLTSGFPEDLHFFYKALDVEDVVFDKVSEDVVMYRYHSGCSTFAVDEKSIWDLRIERIRKDYLEKWSKFTIWSAGKQGKRFFKSLNESEKEKVIAFGDIDESKIRRGLHEEFNEKERRITHRIPIIDIKKAVPPLVVCVKLDLTNGDLEKIINEQRWREHDDLVYFS
;
A
#
# COMPACT_ATOMS: atom_id res chain seq x y z
N MET A 1 0.32 -9.63 -27.21
CA MET A 1 0.79 -10.69 -26.30
C MET A 1 -0.09 -11.93 -26.49
N PRO A 2 0.21 -12.77 -27.49
CA PRO A 2 -0.68 -13.87 -27.89
C PRO A 2 -0.81 -14.97 -26.82
N ASN A 3 0.23 -15.21 -26.03
CA ASN A 3 0.27 -16.32 -25.06
C ASN A 3 -0.16 -15.94 -23.64
N ARG A 4 -0.67 -14.71 -23.40
CA ARG A 4 -0.94 -14.21 -22.04
C ARG A 4 -1.84 -15.16 -21.23
N ILE A 5 -2.91 -15.67 -21.85
CA ILE A 5 -3.89 -16.53 -21.18
C ILE A 5 -3.22 -17.86 -20.83
N GLN A 6 -2.45 -18.44 -21.75
CA GLN A 6 -1.79 -19.72 -21.54
C GLN A 6 -0.77 -19.66 -20.40
N LEU A 7 0.02 -18.58 -20.34
CA LEU A 7 1.03 -18.39 -19.28
C LEU A 7 0.36 -18.31 -17.90
N GLN A 8 -0.68 -17.49 -17.77
CA GLN A 8 -1.41 -17.31 -16.52
C GLN A 8 -2.18 -18.58 -16.12
N PHE A 9 -2.76 -19.30 -17.08
CA PHE A 9 -3.43 -20.58 -16.86
C PHE A 9 -2.46 -21.64 -16.36
N ASN A 10 -1.29 -21.79 -17.00
CA ASN A 10 -0.28 -22.77 -16.58
C ASN A 10 0.17 -22.52 -15.13
N LEU A 11 0.37 -21.25 -14.76
CA LEU A 11 0.70 -20.86 -13.39
C LEU A 11 -0.46 -21.13 -12.41
N ALA A 12 -1.70 -20.88 -12.83
CA ALA A 12 -2.88 -21.14 -12.00
C ALA A 12 -3.09 -22.64 -11.73
N ILE A 13 -2.85 -23.50 -12.72
CA ILE A 13 -2.95 -24.96 -12.55
C ILE A 13 -1.82 -25.49 -11.66
N SER A 14 -0.59 -24.98 -11.82
CA SER A 14 0.53 -25.42 -10.98
C SER A 14 0.40 -25.01 -9.51
N ALA A 15 -0.41 -23.99 -9.21
CA ALA A 15 -0.72 -23.58 -7.85
C ALA A 15 -1.53 -24.62 -7.05
N GLY A 16 -2.25 -25.54 -7.72
CA GLY A 16 -2.99 -26.62 -7.06
C GLY A 16 -4.15 -26.18 -6.15
N SER A 17 -4.56 -24.91 -6.20
CA SER A 17 -5.64 -24.34 -5.36
C SER A 17 -6.91 -24.10 -6.16
N ASN A 18 -8.07 -24.17 -5.48
CA ASN A 18 -9.36 -23.75 -6.03
C ASN A 18 -9.52 -22.22 -6.04
N TYR A 19 -8.69 -21.51 -5.28
CA TYR A 19 -8.72 -20.07 -5.12
C TYR A 19 -7.39 -19.50 -5.61
N VAL A 20 -7.37 -19.03 -6.85
CA VAL A 20 -6.16 -18.47 -7.45
C VAL A 20 -6.44 -17.09 -8.04
N PHE A 21 -5.49 -16.18 -7.81
CA PHE A 21 -5.43 -14.83 -8.34
C PHE A 21 -4.04 -14.59 -8.96
N ILE A 22 -3.96 -14.66 -10.29
CA ILE A 22 -2.72 -14.49 -11.05
C ILE A 22 -2.68 -13.11 -11.72
N GLY A 23 -1.57 -12.40 -11.64
CA GLY A 23 -1.29 -11.21 -12.45
C GLY A 23 -0.21 -11.47 -13.51
N GLY A 24 0.41 -10.40 -13.98
CA GLY A 24 1.60 -10.48 -14.84
C GLY A 24 2.28 -9.12 -14.96
N ASN A 25 3.43 -9.10 -15.62
CA ASN A 25 4.08 -7.84 -15.96
C ASN A 25 3.32 -7.11 -17.06
N PHE A 26 3.58 -5.81 -17.17
CA PHE A 26 3.01 -4.98 -18.23
C PHE A 26 3.98 -3.86 -18.64
N HIS A 27 3.75 -3.31 -19.82
CA HIS A 27 4.38 -2.07 -20.25
C HIS A 27 3.33 -1.05 -20.67
N ARG A 28 3.78 0.21 -20.82
CA ARG A 28 2.94 1.33 -21.24
C ARG A 28 3.41 1.92 -22.56
N ILE A 29 2.48 2.48 -23.32
CA ILE A 29 2.77 3.31 -24.49
C ILE A 29 2.16 4.71 -24.27
N PRO A 30 2.96 5.78 -24.30
CA PRO A 30 4.43 5.79 -24.42
C PRO A 30 5.11 5.24 -23.15
N GLU A 31 6.31 4.68 -23.32
CA GLU A 31 7.07 3.93 -22.28
C GLU A 31 7.39 4.75 -21.03
N ASN A 32 7.48 6.07 -21.17
CA ASN A 32 7.72 7.00 -20.08
C ASN A 32 6.47 7.29 -19.23
N SER A 33 5.29 6.78 -19.60
CA SER A 33 4.05 6.99 -18.84
C SER A 33 4.15 6.27 -17.49
N THR A 34 4.18 7.03 -16.38
CA THR A 34 4.18 6.49 -15.01
C THR A 34 5.27 5.44 -14.76
N ILE A 35 6.49 5.65 -15.27
CA ILE A 35 7.57 4.65 -15.25
C ILE A 35 7.86 4.04 -13.87
N ARG A 36 7.83 4.85 -12.81
CA ARG A 36 8.03 4.39 -11.44
C ARG A 36 6.98 3.38 -10.99
N TYR A 37 5.73 3.66 -11.31
CA TYR A 37 4.61 2.77 -11.02
C TYR A 37 4.76 1.42 -11.73
N THR A 38 5.10 1.46 -13.03
CA THR A 38 5.33 0.25 -13.83
C THR A 38 6.48 -0.57 -13.25
N ASN A 39 7.59 0.06 -12.89
CA ASN A 39 8.75 -0.63 -12.31
C ASN A 39 8.41 -1.27 -10.95
N TRP A 40 7.71 -0.56 -10.08
CA TRP A 40 7.25 -1.09 -8.79
C TRP A 40 6.31 -2.29 -8.98
N ALA A 41 5.30 -2.18 -9.83
CA ALA A 41 4.35 -3.28 -10.05
C ALA A 41 5.04 -4.50 -10.69
N ASN A 42 5.99 -4.26 -11.60
CA ASN A 42 6.74 -5.32 -12.27
C ASN A 42 7.80 -5.96 -11.36
N SER A 43 8.24 -5.30 -10.28
CA SER A 43 9.17 -5.90 -9.31
C SER A 43 8.50 -6.77 -8.25
N MET A 44 7.16 -6.69 -8.09
CA MET A 44 6.42 -7.53 -7.15
C MET A 44 6.60 -9.03 -7.43
N ASP A 45 6.79 -9.80 -6.36
CA ASP A 45 6.92 -11.26 -6.32
C ASP A 45 5.92 -11.89 -5.34
N LYS A 46 5.90 -13.23 -5.25
CA LYS A 46 4.98 -13.97 -4.37
C LYS A 46 5.02 -13.50 -2.91
N SER A 47 6.20 -13.11 -2.43
CA SER A 47 6.40 -12.71 -1.04
C SER A 47 5.92 -11.28 -0.78
N THR A 48 6.05 -10.40 -1.76
CA THR A 48 5.76 -8.96 -1.64
C THR A 48 4.33 -8.59 -2.04
N ILE A 49 3.67 -9.38 -2.88
CA ILE A 49 2.27 -9.16 -3.32
C ILE A 49 1.32 -8.98 -2.13
N ARG A 50 1.46 -9.81 -1.08
CA ARG A 50 0.61 -9.73 0.12
C ARG A 50 1.05 -8.69 1.15
N LYS A 51 2.28 -8.19 1.00
CA LYS A 51 2.97 -7.35 1.98
C LYS A 51 2.76 -5.87 1.72
N GLN A 52 3.02 -5.42 0.49
CA GLN A 52 3.02 -4.00 0.12
C GLN A 52 1.64 -3.44 -0.28
N ILE A 53 0.57 -4.03 0.24
CA ILE A 53 -0.82 -3.74 -0.13
C ILE A 53 -1.34 -2.39 0.37
N TYR A 54 -0.59 -1.71 1.24
CA TYR A 54 -0.94 -0.42 1.85
C TYR A 54 -0.31 0.78 1.12
N THR A 55 0.47 0.54 0.07
CA THR A 55 1.12 1.61 -0.69
C THR A 55 0.15 2.26 -1.68
N SER A 56 0.48 3.48 -2.13
CA SER A 56 -0.37 4.31 -3.01
C SER A 56 -0.43 3.78 -4.45
N HIS A 57 0.30 2.73 -4.76
CA HIS A 57 0.40 2.16 -6.10
C HIS A 57 -0.73 1.15 -6.40
N GLY A 58 -1.81 1.18 -5.61
CA GLY A 58 -2.99 0.35 -5.85
C GLY A 58 -2.73 -1.13 -5.57
N PRO A 59 -3.61 -2.05 -6.00
CA PRO A 59 -3.38 -3.48 -5.78
C PRO A 59 -2.02 -3.88 -6.35
N THR A 60 -1.27 -4.68 -5.59
CA THR A 60 0.09 -5.12 -5.94
C THR A 60 0.12 -5.97 -7.22
N LEU A 61 -1.02 -6.58 -7.57
CA LEU A 61 -1.31 -7.05 -8.92
C LEU A 61 -2.21 -6.04 -9.62
N VAL A 62 -1.80 -5.54 -10.78
CA VAL A 62 -2.47 -4.41 -11.45
C VAL A 62 -3.54 -4.88 -12.43
N ALA A 63 -4.75 -4.35 -12.36
CA ALA A 63 -5.81 -4.62 -13.35
C ALA A 63 -5.55 -3.85 -14.67
N PRO A 64 -5.72 -4.45 -15.88
CA PRO A 64 -6.39 -5.72 -16.15
C PRO A 64 -5.41 -6.88 -16.43
N THR A 65 -4.29 -6.98 -15.70
CA THR A 65 -3.44 -8.17 -15.77
C THR A 65 -4.08 -9.38 -15.09
N TRP A 66 -5.20 -9.22 -14.39
CA TRP A 66 -5.77 -10.26 -13.53
C TRP A 66 -6.31 -11.47 -14.31
N PHE A 67 -6.01 -12.65 -13.76
CA PHE A 67 -6.52 -13.94 -14.16
C PHE A 67 -6.96 -14.68 -12.89
N ILE A 68 -8.27 -14.77 -12.70
CA ILE A 68 -8.88 -15.16 -11.42
C ILE A 68 -9.74 -16.41 -11.63
N THR A 69 -9.60 -17.39 -10.74
CA THR A 69 -10.52 -18.54 -10.72
C THR A 69 -11.97 -18.11 -10.49
N ARG A 70 -12.91 -18.69 -11.24
CA ARG A 70 -14.35 -18.43 -11.06
C ARG A 70 -14.79 -18.62 -9.61
N LYS A 71 -14.30 -19.68 -8.94
CA LYS A 71 -14.57 -19.96 -7.53
C LYS A 71 -14.14 -18.84 -6.60
N LEU A 72 -12.96 -18.23 -6.80
CA LEU A 72 -12.54 -17.08 -6.00
C LEU A 72 -13.43 -15.86 -6.27
N TYR A 73 -13.71 -15.56 -7.55
CA TYR A 73 -14.57 -14.43 -7.92
C TYR A 73 -15.99 -14.57 -7.31
N ASP A 74 -16.56 -15.79 -7.30
CA ASP A 74 -17.84 -16.10 -6.61
C ASP A 74 -17.73 -15.93 -5.10
N LYS A 75 -16.66 -16.45 -4.48
CA LYS A 75 -16.44 -16.39 -3.03
C LYS A 75 -16.33 -14.95 -2.53
N VAL A 76 -15.70 -14.07 -3.32
CA VAL A 76 -15.58 -12.64 -3.03
C VAL A 76 -16.92 -11.89 -3.21
N GLY A 77 -17.82 -12.43 -4.05
CA GLY A 77 -19.11 -11.82 -4.35
C GLY A 77 -19.06 -10.80 -5.49
N GLY A 78 -18.07 -10.91 -6.38
CA GLY A 78 -17.91 -10.02 -7.53
C GLY A 78 -17.48 -8.59 -7.18
N PHE A 79 -17.61 -7.72 -8.17
CA PHE A 79 -17.24 -6.31 -8.05
C PHE A 79 -18.33 -5.45 -7.40
N HIS A 80 -17.96 -4.25 -6.94
CA HIS A 80 -18.90 -3.34 -6.31
C HIS A 80 -19.63 -2.48 -7.36
N GLU A 81 -20.87 -2.82 -7.68
CA GLU A 81 -21.62 -2.17 -8.77
C GLU A 81 -22.52 -0.99 -8.32
N ARG A 82 -22.60 -0.70 -7.01
CA ARG A 82 -23.58 0.31 -6.50
C ARG A 82 -23.17 1.75 -6.80
N LEU A 83 -21.86 2.03 -6.84
CA LEU A 83 -21.33 3.34 -7.18
C LEU A 83 -20.77 3.27 -8.60
N THR A 84 -21.35 4.04 -9.51
CA THR A 84 -20.99 4.01 -10.94
C THR A 84 -19.75 4.83 -11.27
N SER A 85 -19.25 5.64 -10.32
CA SER A 85 -18.00 6.41 -10.44
C SER A 85 -17.43 6.73 -9.04
N GLY A 86 -16.14 7.08 -8.95
CA GLY A 86 -15.54 7.50 -7.68
C GLY A 86 -15.04 6.38 -6.76
N PHE A 87 -15.47 5.14 -6.97
CA PHE A 87 -15.14 4.02 -6.09
C PHE A 87 -13.91 3.25 -6.58
N PRO A 88 -12.92 2.96 -5.71
CA PRO A 88 -11.73 2.17 -6.05
C PRO A 88 -12.05 0.66 -6.10
N GLU A 89 -12.88 0.27 -7.07
CA GLU A 89 -13.44 -1.06 -7.26
C GLU A 89 -12.37 -2.16 -7.30
N ASP A 90 -11.29 -1.95 -8.06
CA ASP A 90 -10.17 -2.88 -8.16
C ASP A 90 -9.52 -3.12 -6.79
N LEU A 91 -9.14 -2.05 -6.08
CA LEU A 91 -8.47 -2.17 -4.77
C LEU A 91 -9.39 -2.88 -3.76
N HIS A 92 -10.67 -2.52 -3.76
CA HIS A 92 -11.66 -3.13 -2.89
C HIS A 92 -11.85 -4.62 -3.18
N PHE A 93 -11.98 -5.02 -4.46
CA PHE A 93 -12.05 -6.43 -4.84
C PHE A 93 -10.78 -7.18 -4.43
N PHE A 94 -9.61 -6.59 -4.65
CA PHE A 94 -8.33 -7.17 -4.27
C PHE A 94 -8.22 -7.40 -2.77
N TYR A 95 -8.65 -6.44 -1.94
CA TYR A 95 -8.68 -6.60 -0.48
C TYR A 95 -9.62 -7.70 -0.02
N LYS A 96 -10.81 -7.81 -0.62
CA LYS A 96 -11.70 -8.93 -0.33
C LYS A 96 -11.10 -10.28 -0.74
N ALA A 97 -10.40 -10.33 -1.87
CA ALA A 97 -9.70 -11.54 -2.29
C ALA A 97 -8.59 -11.91 -1.30
N LEU A 98 -7.86 -10.94 -0.75
CA LEU A 98 -6.84 -11.17 0.29
C LEU A 98 -7.41 -11.78 1.59
N ASP A 99 -8.69 -11.50 1.88
CA ASP A 99 -9.40 -12.04 3.04
C ASP A 99 -9.92 -13.46 2.85
N VAL A 100 -9.85 -14.01 1.63
CA VAL A 100 -10.19 -15.41 1.39
C VAL A 100 -9.04 -16.31 1.85
N GLU A 101 -9.33 -17.25 2.74
CA GLU A 101 -8.37 -18.27 3.17
C GLU A 101 -7.90 -19.13 1.99
N ASP A 102 -6.65 -19.59 2.04
CA ASP A 102 -6.02 -20.48 1.03
C ASP A 102 -5.98 -19.95 -0.41
N VAL A 103 -6.22 -18.66 -0.62
CA VAL A 103 -6.04 -18.03 -1.93
C VAL A 103 -4.55 -17.95 -2.28
N VAL A 104 -4.21 -18.39 -3.49
CA VAL A 104 -2.86 -18.27 -4.04
C VAL A 104 -2.78 -17.01 -4.88
N PHE A 105 -1.91 -16.09 -4.48
CA PHE A 105 -1.53 -14.92 -5.27
C PHE A 105 -0.18 -15.17 -5.93
N ASP A 106 -0.10 -14.93 -7.23
CA ASP A 106 1.13 -15.11 -8.00
C ASP A 106 1.10 -14.25 -9.27
N LYS A 107 2.18 -14.25 -10.02
CA LYS A 107 2.27 -13.48 -11.27
C LYS A 107 3.29 -14.10 -12.22
N VAL A 108 3.01 -13.99 -13.51
CA VAL A 108 3.96 -14.36 -14.58
C VAL A 108 4.97 -13.23 -14.81
N SER A 109 6.22 -13.57 -15.11
CA SER A 109 7.29 -12.59 -15.38
C SER A 109 7.16 -11.91 -16.75
N GLU A 110 6.37 -12.48 -17.64
CA GLU A 110 6.15 -11.99 -18.99
C GLU A 110 5.14 -10.83 -19.02
N ASP A 111 5.31 -9.97 -20.01
CA ASP A 111 4.32 -8.94 -20.30
C ASP A 111 3.01 -9.56 -20.81
N VAL A 112 1.94 -9.37 -20.04
CA VAL A 112 0.60 -9.87 -20.36
C VAL A 112 -0.36 -8.78 -20.84
N VAL A 113 -0.06 -7.50 -20.55
CA VAL A 113 -0.85 -6.36 -21.01
C VAL A 113 0.05 -5.23 -21.51
N MET A 114 -0.35 -4.56 -22.60
CA MET A 114 0.16 -3.25 -22.99
C MET A 114 -0.89 -2.19 -22.65
N TYR A 115 -0.53 -1.22 -21.81
CA TYR A 115 -1.39 -0.09 -21.46
C TYR A 115 -1.10 1.10 -22.35
N ARG A 116 -2.09 1.51 -23.13
CA ARG A 116 -2.00 2.78 -23.84
C ARG A 116 -2.46 3.91 -22.93
N TYR A 117 -1.57 4.85 -22.64
CA TYR A 117 -1.94 6.07 -21.96
C TYR A 117 -2.82 6.93 -22.89
N HIS A 118 -3.88 7.49 -22.33
CA HIS A 118 -4.68 8.52 -23.01
C HIS A 118 -5.11 9.57 -21.99
N SER A 119 -5.34 10.80 -22.44
CA SER A 119 -5.70 11.93 -21.55
C SER A 119 -7.07 11.78 -20.86
N GLY A 120 -7.95 10.96 -21.42
CA GLY A 120 -9.28 10.66 -20.86
C GLY A 120 -9.35 9.43 -19.94
N CYS A 121 -8.23 8.94 -19.38
CA CYS A 121 -8.24 7.77 -18.51
C CYS A 121 -9.15 7.99 -17.29
N SER A 122 -9.98 6.99 -16.96
CA SER A 122 -10.88 7.00 -15.80
C SER A 122 -10.18 7.09 -14.44
N THR A 123 -8.85 7.03 -14.42
CA THR A 123 -8.03 7.22 -13.21
C THR A 123 -8.31 8.54 -12.51
N PHE A 124 -8.75 9.58 -13.23
CA PHE A 124 -9.15 10.86 -12.61
C PHE A 124 -10.55 10.84 -11.98
N ALA A 125 -11.34 9.80 -12.22
CA ALA A 125 -12.70 9.69 -11.71
C ALA A 125 -12.77 9.04 -10.32
N VAL A 126 -11.70 8.36 -9.86
CA VAL A 126 -11.63 7.74 -8.53
C VAL A 126 -11.05 8.73 -7.53
N ASP A 127 -11.73 8.95 -6.41
CA ASP A 127 -11.27 9.88 -5.38
C ASP A 127 -10.07 9.30 -4.61
N GLU A 128 -8.98 10.06 -4.53
CA GLU A 128 -7.79 9.71 -3.75
C GLU A 128 -8.14 9.45 -2.28
N LYS A 129 -9.14 10.17 -1.76
CA LYS A 129 -9.62 9.97 -0.39
C LYS A 129 -10.23 8.58 -0.20
N SER A 130 -11.03 8.10 -1.14
CA SER A 130 -11.62 6.75 -1.07
C SER A 130 -10.55 5.64 -1.02
N ILE A 131 -9.50 5.78 -1.84
CA ILE A 131 -8.35 4.85 -1.81
C ILE A 131 -7.61 4.95 -0.48
N TRP A 132 -7.39 6.17 0.02
CA TRP A 132 -6.75 6.40 1.31
C TRP A 132 -7.52 5.76 2.46
N ASP A 133 -8.85 5.97 2.51
CA ASP A 133 -9.70 5.46 3.58
C ASP A 133 -9.71 3.92 3.60
N LEU A 134 -9.82 3.26 2.44
CA LEU A 134 -9.69 1.79 2.37
C LEU A 134 -8.35 1.28 2.92
N ARG A 135 -7.25 1.98 2.62
CA ARG A 135 -5.92 1.60 3.12
C ARG A 135 -5.82 1.80 4.64
N ILE A 136 -6.38 2.89 5.16
CA ILE A 136 -6.45 3.16 6.60
C ILE A 136 -7.28 2.09 7.32
N GLU A 137 -8.44 1.71 6.79
CA GLU A 137 -9.26 0.65 7.36
C GLU A 137 -8.51 -0.69 7.37
N ARG A 138 -7.80 -1.01 6.28
CA ARG A 138 -7.01 -2.23 6.19
C ARG A 138 -5.88 -2.27 7.22
N ILE A 139 -5.02 -1.24 7.26
CA ILE A 139 -3.87 -1.23 8.19
C ILE A 139 -4.31 -1.18 9.64
N ARG A 140 -5.46 -0.55 9.92
CA ARG A 140 -6.10 -0.54 11.25
C ARG A 140 -6.38 -1.96 11.73
N LYS A 141 -7.15 -2.72 10.95
CA LYS A 141 -7.50 -4.12 11.25
C LYS A 141 -6.26 -5.01 11.35
N ASP A 142 -5.32 -4.82 10.42
CA ASP A 142 -4.19 -5.74 10.29
C ASP A 142 -3.09 -5.47 11.34
N TYR A 143 -2.91 -4.22 11.79
CA TYR A 143 -1.85 -3.81 12.72
C TYR A 143 -2.32 -2.93 13.89
N LEU A 144 -2.93 -1.77 13.62
CA LEU A 144 -3.08 -0.71 14.63
C LEU A 144 -3.98 -1.11 15.80
N GLU A 145 -5.00 -1.93 15.57
CA GLU A 145 -5.87 -2.47 16.63
C GLU A 145 -5.09 -3.40 17.58
N LYS A 146 -4.09 -4.11 17.05
CA LYS A 146 -3.29 -5.12 17.77
C LYS A 146 -2.10 -4.50 18.50
N TRP A 147 -1.55 -3.42 17.99
CA TRP A 147 -0.43 -2.74 18.61
C TRP A 147 -0.86 -1.88 19.79
N SER A 148 -0.06 -1.90 20.86
CA SER A 148 -0.26 -1.03 22.03
C SER A 148 0.34 0.36 21.81
N LYS A 149 1.45 0.45 21.07
CA LYS A 149 2.20 1.67 20.76
C LYS A 149 2.92 1.50 19.43
N PHE A 150 3.18 2.58 18.70
CA PHE A 150 3.97 2.55 17.46
C PHE A 150 4.57 3.92 17.11
N THR A 151 5.59 3.90 16.26
CA THR A 151 6.24 5.11 15.70
C THR A 151 5.77 5.36 14.28
N ILE A 152 5.53 6.62 13.90
CA ILE A 152 5.30 6.99 12.50
C ILE A 152 6.62 7.47 11.89
N TRP A 153 7.13 6.76 10.90
CA TRP A 153 8.31 7.21 10.16
C TRP A 153 7.89 8.15 9.02
N SER A 154 8.01 9.44 9.33
CA SER A 154 8.02 10.65 8.48
C SER A 154 7.34 11.75 9.28
N ALA A 155 8.07 12.78 9.72
CA ALA A 155 7.48 14.00 10.27
C ALA A 155 7.00 14.97 9.17
N GLY A 156 6.87 14.48 7.92
CA GLY A 156 6.45 15.23 6.75
C GLY A 156 4.95 15.16 6.46
N LYS A 157 4.57 15.53 5.23
CA LYS A 157 3.16 15.61 4.80
C LYS A 157 2.43 14.26 4.94
N GLN A 158 3.05 13.15 4.51
CA GLN A 158 2.39 11.84 4.52
C GLN A 158 2.22 11.28 5.94
N GLY A 159 3.26 11.30 6.79
CA GLY A 159 3.12 10.86 8.17
C GLY A 159 2.14 11.70 8.97
N LYS A 160 2.10 13.02 8.76
CA LYS A 160 1.08 13.89 9.38
C LYS A 160 -0.32 13.61 8.88
N ARG A 161 -0.50 13.33 7.58
CA ARG A 161 -1.81 12.92 7.03
C ARG A 161 -2.26 11.60 7.64
N PHE A 162 -1.35 10.62 7.75
CA PHE A 162 -1.63 9.34 8.42
C PHE A 162 -2.10 9.55 9.85
N PHE A 163 -1.34 10.31 10.66
CA PHE A 163 -1.72 10.65 12.03
C PHE A 163 -3.12 11.30 12.13
N LYS A 164 -3.44 12.22 11.22
CA LYS A 164 -4.77 12.86 11.16
C LYS A 164 -5.91 11.90 10.82
N SER A 165 -5.62 10.82 10.11
CA SER A 165 -6.60 9.79 9.73
C SER A 165 -6.86 8.74 10.82
N LEU A 166 -6.05 8.75 11.88
CA LEU A 166 -6.25 7.90 13.04
C LEU A 166 -7.43 8.39 13.89
N ASN A 167 -8.11 7.45 14.53
CA ASN A 167 -9.06 7.79 15.59
C ASN A 167 -8.31 8.19 16.88
N GLU A 168 -9.01 8.76 17.86
CA GLU A 168 -8.36 9.27 19.08
C GLU A 168 -7.61 8.17 19.86
N SER A 169 -8.21 6.99 20.01
CA SER A 169 -7.55 5.87 20.70
C SER A 169 -6.29 5.37 19.97
N GLU A 170 -6.22 5.53 18.64
CA GLU A 170 -5.04 5.20 17.84
C GLU A 170 -3.96 6.28 17.93
N LYS A 171 -4.35 7.56 18.00
CA LYS A 171 -3.40 8.67 18.17
C LYS A 171 -2.66 8.56 19.50
N GLU A 172 -3.34 8.11 20.56
CA GLU A 172 -2.73 7.87 21.88
C GLU A 172 -1.62 6.79 21.84
N LYS A 173 -1.67 5.87 20.86
CA LYS A 173 -0.65 4.84 20.67
C LYS A 173 0.61 5.38 19.98
N VAL A 174 0.55 6.55 19.35
CA VAL A 174 1.68 7.13 18.62
C VAL A 174 2.69 7.73 19.59
N ILE A 175 3.86 7.10 19.70
CA ILE A 175 4.89 7.54 20.65
C ILE A 175 5.83 8.60 20.09
N ALA A 176 6.04 8.62 18.77
CA ALA A 176 6.94 9.57 18.11
C ALA A 176 6.68 9.64 16.60
N PHE A 177 7.11 10.75 16.01
CA PHE A 177 7.49 10.80 14.61
C PHE A 177 9.00 10.58 14.47
N GLY A 178 9.42 9.65 13.63
CA GLY A 178 10.80 9.50 13.21
C GLY A 178 11.07 10.21 11.88
N ASP A 179 12.20 10.90 11.75
CA ASP A 179 12.64 11.49 10.48
C ASP A 179 14.19 11.47 10.36
N ILE A 180 14.71 11.69 9.15
CA ILE A 180 16.15 11.85 8.89
C ILE A 180 16.53 13.32 8.69
N ASP A 181 15.56 14.17 8.43
CA ASP A 181 15.76 15.60 8.20
C ASP A 181 16.07 16.30 9.52
N GLU A 182 17.33 16.73 9.68
CA GLU A 182 17.79 17.41 10.89
C GLU A 182 16.96 18.65 11.26
N SER A 183 16.40 19.37 10.28
CA SER A 183 15.57 20.55 10.57
C SER A 183 14.28 20.15 11.28
N LYS A 184 13.68 19.02 10.89
CA LYS A 184 12.48 18.47 11.55
C LYS A 184 12.83 17.88 12.91
N ILE A 185 13.97 17.19 13.02
CA ILE A 185 14.45 16.64 14.29
C ILE A 185 14.74 17.77 15.28
N ARG A 186 15.40 18.85 14.85
CA ARG A 186 15.68 20.04 15.68
C ARG A 186 14.42 20.75 16.16
N ARG A 187 13.32 20.71 15.39
CA ARG A 187 12.01 21.20 15.84
C ARG A 187 11.53 20.45 17.08
N GLY A 188 11.89 19.18 17.24
CA GLY A 188 11.71 18.36 18.45
C GLY A 188 10.27 17.91 18.73
N LEU A 189 9.25 18.65 18.28
CA LEU A 189 7.84 18.38 18.58
C LEU A 189 6.92 18.71 17.39
N HIS A 190 5.96 17.81 17.14
CA HIS A 190 4.77 18.07 16.33
C HIS A 190 3.58 18.36 17.25
N GLU A 191 2.92 19.49 17.02
CA GLU A 191 1.69 19.85 17.71
C GLU A 191 0.52 19.69 16.75
N GLU A 192 -0.44 18.82 17.09
CA GLU A 192 -1.66 18.64 16.30
C GLU A 192 -2.71 19.63 16.79
N PHE A 193 -3.03 20.59 15.92
CA PHE A 193 -4.04 21.61 16.18
C PHE A 193 -5.40 21.20 15.60
N ASN A 194 -6.42 21.15 16.45
CA ASN A 194 -7.80 20.97 16.01
C ASN A 194 -8.41 22.34 15.73
N GLU A 195 -8.72 22.59 14.45
CA GLU A 195 -9.26 23.88 14.01
C GLU A 195 -10.64 24.20 14.59
N LYS A 196 -11.49 23.17 14.77
CA LYS A 196 -12.85 23.34 15.31
C LYS A 196 -12.82 23.70 16.79
N GLU A 197 -11.99 23.01 17.55
CA GLU A 197 -11.82 23.23 19.00
C GLU A 197 -10.82 24.36 19.32
N ARG A 198 -10.12 24.86 18.30
CA ARG A 198 -9.10 25.92 18.38
C ARG A 198 -8.04 25.65 19.45
N ARG A 199 -7.64 24.39 19.62
CA ARG A 199 -6.64 23.98 20.62
C ARG A 199 -5.70 22.91 20.09
N ILE A 200 -4.54 22.80 20.74
CA ILE A 200 -3.64 21.67 20.55
C ILE A 200 -4.27 20.44 21.22
N THR A 201 -4.42 19.37 20.46
CA THR A 201 -4.98 18.10 20.93
C THR A 201 -3.89 17.10 21.28
N HIS A 202 -2.78 17.11 20.54
CA HIS A 202 -1.68 16.17 20.72
C HIS A 202 -0.33 16.86 20.57
N ARG A 203 0.65 16.36 21.31
CA ARG A 203 2.05 16.77 21.25
C ARG A 203 2.90 15.51 21.09
N ILE A 204 3.46 15.32 19.91
CA ILE A 204 4.20 14.11 19.55
C ILE A 204 5.67 14.47 19.32
N PRO A 205 6.63 13.82 19.98
CA PRO A 205 8.05 14.10 19.78
C PRO A 205 8.47 13.77 18.35
N ILE A 206 9.38 14.58 17.80
CA ILE A 206 10.08 14.29 16.55
C ILE A 206 11.49 13.85 16.92
N ILE A 207 11.84 12.61 16.57
CA ILE A 207 13.11 12.00 16.91
C ILE A 207 13.90 11.67 15.63
N ASP A 208 15.21 11.53 15.78
CA ASP A 208 16.04 10.83 14.80
C ASP A 208 15.49 9.41 14.65
N ILE A 209 15.20 9.01 13.41
CA ILE A 209 14.66 7.68 13.13
C ILE A 209 15.54 6.54 13.68
N LYS A 210 16.86 6.73 13.77
CA LYS A 210 17.75 5.70 14.34
C LYS A 210 17.50 5.43 15.83
N LYS A 211 16.72 6.28 16.51
CA LYS A 211 16.28 6.11 17.90
C LYS A 211 14.85 5.57 18.01
N ALA A 212 14.16 5.35 16.89
CA ALA A 212 12.81 4.84 16.89
C ALA A 212 12.77 3.39 17.39
N VAL A 213 11.68 3.05 18.07
CA VAL A 213 11.42 1.70 18.55
C VAL A 213 10.25 1.12 17.76
N PRO A 214 10.39 -0.10 17.20
CA PRO A 214 9.29 -0.82 16.59
C PRO A 214 8.09 -1.03 17.54
N PRO A 215 6.87 -1.18 17.01
CA PRO A 215 6.55 -1.23 15.59
C PRO A 215 6.52 0.14 14.90
N LEU A 216 6.79 0.17 13.59
CA LEU A 216 6.80 1.39 12.78
C LEU A 216 5.77 1.35 11.64
N VAL A 217 5.07 2.46 11.43
CA VAL A 217 4.36 2.74 10.17
C VAL A 217 5.25 3.65 9.32
N VAL A 218 5.70 3.13 8.18
CA VAL A 218 6.63 3.82 7.29
C VAL A 218 5.87 4.65 6.26
N CYS A 219 5.77 5.96 6.51
CA CYS A 219 5.06 6.93 5.69
C CYS A 219 6.00 7.74 4.78
N VAL A 220 7.01 7.09 4.21
CA VAL A 220 7.93 7.69 3.22
C VAL A 220 7.64 7.17 1.83
N LYS A 221 7.96 7.95 0.80
CA LYS A 221 7.82 7.51 -0.60
C LYS A 221 9.01 6.63 -0.97
N LEU A 222 8.78 5.34 -1.21
CA LEU A 222 9.80 4.31 -1.41
C LEU A 222 10.91 4.74 -2.41
N ASP A 223 10.58 5.15 -3.64
CA ASP A 223 11.63 5.53 -4.63
C ASP A 223 12.09 7.00 -4.58
N LEU A 224 11.94 7.71 -3.46
CA LEU A 224 12.44 9.10 -3.29
C LEU A 224 13.40 9.26 -2.11
N THR A 225 13.93 8.17 -1.59
CA THR A 225 14.78 8.16 -0.39
C THR A 225 16.26 8.10 -0.73
N ASN A 226 16.63 8.01 -2.01
CA ASN A 226 18.01 7.78 -2.48
C ASN A 226 18.72 6.59 -1.78
N GLY A 227 17.94 5.59 -1.32
CA GLY A 227 18.45 4.42 -0.61
C GLY A 227 18.60 4.59 0.90
N ASP A 228 18.34 5.78 1.47
CA ASP A 228 18.50 6.02 2.90
C ASP A 228 17.51 5.19 3.73
N LEU A 229 16.29 4.98 3.22
CA LEU A 229 15.28 4.15 3.88
C LEU A 229 15.76 2.71 4.03
N GLU A 230 16.14 2.09 2.92
CA GLU A 230 16.60 0.70 2.84
C GLU A 230 17.86 0.52 3.68
N LYS A 231 18.78 1.49 3.61
CA LYS A 231 20.00 1.50 4.43
C LYS A 231 19.70 1.51 5.92
N ILE A 232 18.82 2.38 6.39
CA ILE A 232 18.47 2.48 7.81
C ILE A 232 17.74 1.23 8.28
N ILE A 233 16.80 0.70 7.49
CA ILE A 233 16.09 -0.55 7.81
C ILE A 233 17.09 -1.70 7.97
N ASN A 234 18.07 -1.82 7.06
CA ASN A 234 19.11 -2.84 7.12
C ASN A 234 20.05 -2.64 8.32
N GLU A 235 20.49 -1.41 8.60
CA GLU A 235 21.32 -1.07 9.76
C GLU A 235 20.64 -1.43 11.08
N GLN A 236 19.33 -1.16 11.20
CA GLN A 236 18.52 -1.44 12.39
C GLN A 236 18.03 -2.89 12.46
N ARG A 237 18.20 -3.66 11.38
CA ARG A 237 17.70 -5.04 11.23
C ARG A 237 16.19 -5.16 11.41
N TRP A 238 15.44 -4.13 11.04
CA TRP A 238 13.98 -4.17 11.09
C TRP A 238 13.43 -5.02 9.95
N ARG A 239 12.45 -5.86 10.26
CA ARG A 239 11.80 -6.76 9.31
C ARG A 239 10.40 -6.28 8.97
N GLU A 240 10.09 -6.25 7.67
CA GLU A 240 8.75 -5.92 7.18
C GLU A 240 7.72 -6.94 7.71
N HIS A 241 6.60 -6.45 8.24
CA HIS A 241 5.51 -7.16 8.92
C HIS A 241 5.79 -7.70 10.33
N ASP A 242 7.03 -7.62 10.80
CA ASP A 242 7.36 -7.87 12.21
C ASP A 242 7.59 -6.55 12.95
N ASP A 243 8.53 -5.75 12.45
CA ASP A 243 8.98 -4.50 13.05
C ASP A 243 8.37 -3.27 12.36
N LEU A 244 8.08 -3.36 11.05
CA LEU A 244 7.57 -2.23 10.27
C LEU A 244 6.53 -2.62 9.24
N VAL A 245 5.68 -1.68 8.87
CA VAL A 245 4.74 -1.79 7.73
C VAL A 245 4.82 -0.52 6.88
N TYR A 246 4.90 -0.67 5.56
CA TYR A 246 4.90 0.47 4.65
C TYR A 246 3.48 1.04 4.48
N PHE A 247 3.35 2.36 4.51
CA PHE A 247 2.12 3.10 4.22
C PHE A 247 2.46 4.37 3.44
N SER A 248 2.65 4.26 2.12
CA SER A 248 3.11 5.37 1.25
C SER A 248 2.03 5.90 0.33
#